data_AF-A0A960E002-F1
#
_entry.id   AF-A0A960E002-F1
#
_cell.length_a   1.000
_cell.length_b   1.000
_cell.length_c   1.000
_cell.angle_alpha   90.00
_cell.angle_beta   90.00
_cell.angle_gamma   90.00
#
_symmetry.space_group_name_H-M   'P 1'
#
loop_
_entity.id
_entity.type
_entity.pdbx_description
1 polymer ?
#
loop_
_entity_poly.entity_id
_entity_poly.type
_entity_poly.pdbx_seq_one_letter_code
_entity_poly.pdbx_strand_id
1 'polypeptide(L)'
;PDPAGVNGRASTLDGHPVDPREALRRSLHHSIRIAVIDRRGVCINLGRSQRFYKGPAQKAGRLSHQRCEGAGCDKPATHTQTDHMISWTNGGPTDQENAACLCGYHNRLKEQGFTMTRGPDGRARWFRPDGTEIE
;
A
#
# COMPACT_ATOMS: atom_id res chain seq x y z
N PRO A 1 9.96 -31.77 -18.53
CA PRO A 1 10.50 -30.38 -18.60
C PRO A 1 10.54 -29.78 -17.20
N ASP A 2 11.68 -29.23 -16.80
CA ASP A 2 11.89 -28.65 -15.47
C ASP A 2 10.93 -27.47 -15.23
N PRO A 3 10.01 -27.54 -14.24
CA PRO A 3 9.08 -26.46 -13.94
C PRO A 3 9.77 -25.21 -13.40
N ALA A 4 11.07 -25.24 -13.10
CA ALA A 4 11.86 -24.09 -12.66
C ALA A 4 12.25 -23.10 -13.78
N GLY A 5 11.82 -23.33 -15.02
CA GLY A 5 12.15 -22.49 -16.19
C GLY A 5 11.56 -21.07 -16.19
N VAL A 6 10.88 -20.65 -15.12
CA VAL A 6 10.56 -19.25 -14.84
C VAL A 6 10.94 -18.99 -13.38
N ASN A 7 11.82 -18.03 -13.12
CA ASN A 7 12.22 -17.66 -11.76
C ASN A 7 10.99 -17.13 -10.99
N GLY A 8 10.27 -18.01 -10.29
CA GLY A 8 9.09 -17.66 -9.50
C GLY A 8 8.46 -18.89 -8.86
N ARG A 9 8.01 -18.77 -7.60
CA ARG A 9 7.23 -19.79 -6.89
C ARG A 9 5.81 -19.28 -6.67
N ALA A 10 4.81 -20.07 -7.03
CA ALA A 10 3.41 -19.83 -6.71
C ALA A 10 2.82 -21.06 -6.02
N SER A 11 1.95 -20.83 -5.04
CA SER A 11 1.27 -21.91 -4.31
C SER A 11 -0.08 -21.45 -3.79
N THR A 12 -0.97 -22.40 -3.50
CA THR A 12 -2.19 -22.13 -2.74
C THR A 12 -1.86 -21.81 -1.28
N LEU A 13 -2.87 -21.39 -0.51
CA LEU A 13 -2.73 -21.10 0.93
C LEU A 13 -2.24 -22.34 1.72
N ASP A 14 -2.63 -23.54 1.28
CA ASP A 14 -2.27 -24.82 1.91
C ASP A 14 -0.98 -25.41 1.33
N GLY A 15 -0.16 -24.61 0.65
CA GLY A 15 1.15 -25.00 0.16
C GLY A 15 1.15 -25.90 -1.08
N HIS A 16 0.01 -26.07 -1.75
CA HIS A 16 -0.03 -26.83 -3.00
C HIS A 16 0.63 -26.00 -4.11
N PRO A 17 1.65 -26.52 -4.80
CA PRO A 17 2.30 -25.80 -5.88
C PRO A 17 1.31 -25.44 -6.99
N VAL A 18 1.39 -24.21 -7.47
CA VAL A 18 0.63 -23.74 -8.63
C VAL A 18 1.64 -23.30 -9.68
N ASP A 19 1.42 -23.69 -10.94
CA ASP A 19 2.23 -23.17 -12.04
C ASP A 19 2.05 -21.64 -12.12
N PRO A 20 3.14 -20.84 -12.06
CA PRO A 20 3.05 -19.38 -12.08
C PRO A 20 2.32 -18.82 -13.31
N ARG A 21 2.40 -19.49 -14.47
CA ARG A 21 1.71 -19.09 -15.71
C ARG A 21 0.21 -19.34 -15.59
N GLU A 22 -0.19 -20.42 -14.91
CA GLU A 22 -1.60 -20.71 -14.64
C GLU A 22 -2.18 -19.75 -13.60
N ALA A 23 -1.41 -19.38 -12.56
CA ALA A 23 -1.80 -18.35 -11.61
C ALA A 23 -2.04 -17.00 -12.31
N LEU A 24 -1.14 -16.59 -13.22
CA LEU A 24 -1.29 -15.39 -14.04
C LEU A 24 -2.48 -15.49 -15.01
N ARG A 25 -2.64 -16.62 -15.70
CA ARG A 25 -3.76 -16.84 -16.63
C ARG A 25 -5.11 -16.72 -15.91
N ARG A 26 -5.22 -17.25 -14.70
CA ARG A 26 -6.43 -17.11 -13.87
C ARG A 26 -6.65 -15.68 -13.39
N SER A 27 -5.60 -14.87 -13.25
CA SER A 27 -5.72 -13.45 -12.84
C SER A 27 -6.41 -12.58 -13.87
N LEU A 28 -6.43 -13.03 -15.13
CA LEU A 28 -7.07 -12.34 -16.23
C LEU A 28 -8.60 -12.55 -16.25
N HIS A 29 -9.09 -13.64 -15.64
CA HIS A 29 -10.50 -14.04 -15.73
C HIS A 29 -11.22 -14.06 -14.37
N HIS A 30 -10.48 -13.93 -13.27
CA HIS A 30 -11.02 -13.94 -11.91
C HIS A 30 -10.32 -12.87 -11.06
N SER A 31 -11.01 -12.39 -10.03
CA SER A 31 -10.39 -11.48 -9.05
C SER A 31 -9.30 -12.21 -8.26
N ILE A 32 -8.03 -11.91 -8.56
CA ILE A 32 -6.87 -12.47 -7.86
C ILE A 32 -6.29 -11.43 -6.90
N ARG A 33 -5.91 -11.89 -5.70
CA ARG A 33 -5.17 -11.10 -4.70
C ARG A 33 -3.69 -11.45 -4.80
N ILE A 34 -2.86 -10.47 -5.12
CA ILE A 34 -1.40 -10.65 -5.23
C ILE A 34 -0.77 -10.26 -3.88
N ALA A 35 -0.11 -11.21 -3.24
CA ALA A 35 0.67 -11.00 -2.03
C ALA A 35 2.16 -10.87 -2.41
N VAL A 36 2.72 -9.67 -2.32
CA VAL A 36 4.18 -9.51 -2.34
C VAL A 36 4.68 -9.79 -0.92
N ILE A 37 5.49 -10.83 -0.81
CA ILE A 37 5.94 -11.37 0.46
C ILE A 37 7.44 -11.10 0.57
N ASP A 38 7.85 -10.41 1.65
CA ASP A 38 9.27 -10.19 1.92
C ASP A 38 9.99 -11.50 2.29
N ARG A 39 11.31 -11.46 2.48
CA ARG A 39 12.13 -12.63 2.85
C ARG A 39 11.72 -13.32 4.17
N ARG A 40 10.74 -12.78 4.89
CA ARG A 40 10.24 -13.28 6.19
C ARG A 40 8.77 -13.70 6.14
N GLY A 41 8.10 -13.71 4.98
CA GLY A 41 6.75 -14.28 4.86
C GLY A 41 5.59 -13.28 5.04
N VAL A 42 5.83 -11.97 5.00
CA VAL A 42 4.83 -10.94 5.35
C VAL A 42 4.09 -10.41 4.10
N CYS A 43 2.77 -10.61 4.02
CA CYS A 43 1.90 -10.08 2.95
C CYS A 43 1.58 -8.59 3.16
N ILE A 44 1.86 -7.75 2.15
CA ILE A 44 1.76 -6.28 2.27
C ILE A 44 0.63 -5.65 1.43
N ASN A 45 -0.11 -6.43 0.62
CA ASN A 45 -1.18 -5.93 -0.25
C ASN A 45 -2.51 -6.65 0.01
N LEU A 46 -3.55 -5.90 0.40
CA LEU A 46 -4.86 -6.42 0.81
C LEU A 46 -6.00 -6.01 -0.16
N GLY A 47 -5.70 -5.14 -1.13
CA GLY A 47 -6.66 -4.60 -2.09
C GLY A 47 -7.93 -4.05 -1.42
N ARG A 48 -9.10 -4.32 -2.00
CA ARG A 48 -10.40 -3.89 -1.44
C ARG A 48 -11.12 -4.92 -0.58
N SER A 49 -10.43 -5.99 -0.19
CA SER A 49 -11.02 -6.98 0.73
C SER A 49 -11.02 -6.53 2.19
N GLN A 50 -10.22 -5.52 2.52
CA GLN A 50 -10.06 -5.02 3.87
C GLN A 50 -9.89 -3.51 3.84
N ARG A 51 -10.74 -2.78 4.58
CA ARG A 51 -10.71 -1.32 4.63
C ARG A 51 -9.50 -0.75 5.36
N PHE A 52 -9.07 -1.36 6.45
CA PHE A 52 -8.04 -0.77 7.33
C PHE A 52 -6.71 -1.49 7.18
N TYR A 53 -5.62 -0.72 7.15
CA TYR A 53 -4.28 -1.26 7.35
C TYR A 53 -4.18 -1.89 8.73
N LYS A 54 -3.89 -3.19 8.78
CA LYS A 54 -3.69 -3.94 10.03
C LYS A 54 -2.45 -4.83 9.91
N GLY A 55 -1.83 -5.12 11.06
CA GLY A 55 -0.74 -6.09 11.18
C GLY A 55 0.39 -5.86 10.15
N PRO A 56 0.77 -6.88 9.37
CA PRO A 56 1.70 -6.81 8.24
C PRO A 56 1.62 -5.56 7.35
N ALA A 57 0.44 -5.24 6.82
CA ALA A 57 0.28 -4.15 5.86
C ALA A 57 0.47 -2.76 6.51
N GLN A 58 0.03 -2.61 7.77
CA GLN A 58 0.30 -1.40 8.55
C GLN A 58 1.79 -1.26 8.87
N LYS A 59 2.43 -2.36 9.26
CA LYS A 59 3.86 -2.38 9.58
C LYS A 59 4.71 -2.04 8.36
N ALA A 60 4.36 -2.58 7.19
CA ALA A 60 5.01 -2.26 5.93
C ALA A 60 4.93 -0.75 5.63
N GLY A 61 3.74 -0.14 5.72
CA GLY A 61 3.58 1.30 5.47
C GLY A 61 4.43 2.17 6.41
N ARG A 62 4.52 1.80 7.69
CA ARG A 62 5.38 2.49 8.68
C ARG A 62 6.87 2.27 8.50
N LEU A 63 7.29 1.15 7.92
CA LEU A 63 8.70 0.87 7.63
C LEU A 63 9.17 1.60 6.37
N SER A 64 8.30 1.76 5.38
CA SER A 64 8.58 2.53 4.17
C SER A 64 8.77 4.02 4.45
N HIS A 65 8.07 4.54 5.46
CA HIS A 65 8.08 5.97 5.80
C HIS A 65 8.28 6.16 7.30
N GLN A 66 9.51 6.51 7.70
CA GLN A 66 9.91 6.61 9.11
C GLN A 66 9.37 7.87 9.83
N ARG A 67 8.74 8.78 9.08
CA ARG A 67 8.17 10.04 9.59
C ARG A 67 6.81 10.29 8.95
N CYS A 68 6.06 11.21 9.55
CA CYS A 68 4.85 11.75 8.97
C CYS A 68 5.16 12.33 7.60
N GLU A 69 4.36 11.96 6.60
CA GLU A 69 4.54 12.39 5.23
C GLU A 69 3.85 13.72 4.93
N GLY A 70 3.38 14.42 5.96
CA GLY A 70 2.82 15.77 5.87
C GLY A 70 3.92 16.79 5.56
N ALA A 71 3.63 17.77 4.71
CA ALA A 71 4.59 18.83 4.37
C ALA A 71 5.18 19.47 5.64
N GLY A 72 6.52 19.52 5.72
CA GLY A 72 7.26 20.07 6.86
C GLY A 72 7.16 19.28 8.18
N CYS A 73 6.55 18.09 8.20
CA CYS A 73 6.35 17.33 9.44
C CYS A 73 7.53 16.42 9.77
N ASP A 74 7.96 16.41 11.03
CA ASP A 74 9.06 15.59 11.53
C ASP A 74 8.62 14.49 12.50
N LYS A 75 7.33 14.42 12.84
CA LYS A 75 6.79 13.40 13.76
C LYS A 75 7.17 11.99 13.29
N PRO A 76 7.70 11.14 14.16
CA PRO A 76 8.14 9.81 13.77
C PRO A 76 6.92 8.91 13.47
N ALA A 77 7.10 7.89 12.63
CA ALA A 77 6.05 6.96 12.20
C ALA A 77 5.36 6.20 13.35
N THR A 78 5.99 6.14 14.51
CA THR A 78 5.37 5.59 15.73
C THR A 78 4.19 6.43 16.22
N HIS A 79 4.14 7.71 15.87
CA HIS A 79 3.05 8.65 16.16
C HIS A 79 2.13 8.91 14.96
N THR A 80 2.17 8.03 13.95
CA THR A 80 1.33 8.13 12.75
C THR A 80 0.35 6.98 12.64
N GLN A 81 -0.69 7.19 11.84
CA GLN A 81 -1.59 6.18 11.33
C GLN A 81 -1.18 5.86 9.89
N THR A 82 -1.29 4.59 9.49
CA THR A 82 -1.21 4.21 8.07
C THR A 82 -2.61 4.35 7.49
N ASP A 83 -2.77 5.24 6.53
CA ASP A 83 -4.06 5.57 5.90
C ASP A 83 -3.91 5.69 4.37
N HIS A 84 -5.02 5.72 3.65
CA HIS A 84 -5.04 5.72 2.20
C HIS A 84 -4.80 7.10 1.60
N MET A 85 -3.90 7.27 0.62
CA MET A 85 -3.78 8.54 -0.12
C MET A 85 -5.06 8.84 -0.91
N ILE A 86 -5.52 7.87 -1.70
CA ILE A 86 -6.87 7.83 -2.28
C ILE A 86 -7.79 7.18 -1.27
N SER A 87 -8.74 7.93 -0.72
CA SER A 87 -9.60 7.43 0.35
C SER A 87 -10.36 6.15 -0.04
N TRP A 88 -10.65 5.32 0.95
CA TRP A 88 -11.43 4.09 0.75
C TRP A 88 -12.79 4.36 0.10
N THR A 89 -13.46 5.43 0.51
CA THR A 89 -14.76 5.84 -0.04
C THR A 89 -14.67 6.25 -1.51
N ASN A 90 -13.52 6.77 -1.94
CA ASN A 90 -13.22 7.11 -3.33
C ASN A 90 -12.67 5.92 -4.12
N GLY A 91 -12.75 4.70 -3.56
CA GLY A 91 -12.36 3.46 -4.24
C GLY A 91 -10.89 3.05 -4.07
N GLY A 92 -10.14 3.75 -3.21
CA GLY A 92 -8.73 3.44 -2.98
C GLY A 92 -8.51 2.02 -2.39
N PRO A 93 -7.52 1.26 -2.91
CA PRO A 93 -7.16 -0.05 -2.38
C PRO A 93 -6.31 0.06 -1.10
N THR A 94 -6.35 -0.98 -0.26
CA THR A 94 -5.43 -1.12 0.89
C THR A 94 -4.17 -1.87 0.45
N ASP A 95 -3.20 -1.12 -0.05
CA ASP A 95 -1.90 -1.60 -0.49
C ASP A 95 -0.80 -0.58 -0.18
N GLN A 96 0.46 -0.91 -0.47
CA GLN A 96 1.57 -0.02 -0.11
C GLN A 96 1.72 1.17 -1.05
N GLU A 97 1.22 1.09 -2.29
CA GLU A 97 1.26 2.22 -3.23
C GLU A 97 0.29 3.31 -2.80
N ASN A 98 -0.85 2.93 -2.22
CA ASN A 98 -1.86 3.84 -1.69
C ASN A 98 -1.68 4.13 -0.18
N ALA A 99 -0.66 3.59 0.49
CA ALA A 99 -0.42 3.84 1.91
C ALA A 99 0.31 5.17 2.14
N ALA A 100 -0.09 5.88 3.18
CA ALA A 100 0.61 7.04 3.73
C ALA A 100 0.67 6.96 5.26
N CYS A 101 1.80 7.35 5.84
CA CYS A 101 2.01 7.50 7.27
C CYS A 101 1.76 8.94 7.70
N LEU A 102 0.61 9.21 8.33
CA LEU A 102 0.18 10.55 8.71
C LEU A 102 -0.06 10.66 10.21
N CYS A 103 0.41 11.74 10.84
CA CYS A 103 0.02 12.05 12.21
C CYS A 103 -1.46 12.49 12.26
N GLY A 104 -2.07 12.47 13.44
CA GLY A 104 -3.50 12.80 13.57
C GLY A 104 -3.89 14.15 12.98
N TYR A 105 -3.01 15.15 13.05
CA TYR A 105 -3.22 16.47 12.43
C TYR A 105 -3.30 16.37 10.91
N HIS A 106 -2.27 15.82 10.26
CA HIS A 106 -2.24 15.68 8.80
C HIS A 106 -3.33 14.74 8.28
N ASN A 107 -3.68 13.70 9.04
CA ASN A 107 -4.77 12.82 8.65
C ASN A 107 -6.12 13.57 8.66
N ARG A 108 -6.33 14.47 9.64
CA ARG A 108 -7.52 15.33 9.71
C ARG A 108 -7.61 16.33 8.56
N LEU A 109 -6.47 16.81 8.03
CA LEU A 109 -6.48 17.75 6.90
C LEU A 109 -7.08 17.13 5.63
N LYS A 110 -6.94 15.82 5.42
CA LYS A 110 -7.58 15.14 4.28
C LYS A 110 -9.10 15.23 4.30
N GLU A 111 -9.68 15.20 5.50
CA GLU A 111 -11.12 15.41 5.71
C GLU A 111 -11.56 16.86 5.43
N GLN A 112 -10.60 17.78 5.28
CA GLN A 112 -10.82 19.20 4.95
C GLN A 112 -10.52 19.51 3.49
N GLY A 113 -10.38 18.48 2.64
CA GLY A 113 -10.15 18.64 1.20
C GLY A 113 -8.67 18.75 0.79
N PHE A 114 -7.73 18.64 1.74
CA PHE A 114 -6.32 18.51 1.37
C PHE A 114 -6.09 17.14 0.73
N THR A 115 -5.28 17.10 -0.32
CA THR A 115 -4.97 15.86 -1.02
C THR A 115 -3.47 15.63 -1.06
N MET A 116 -3.06 14.42 -1.39
CA MET A 116 -1.66 14.11 -1.63
C MET A 116 -1.49 13.10 -2.75
N THR A 117 -0.34 13.14 -3.37
CA THR A 117 0.13 12.14 -4.32
C THR A 117 1.57 11.76 -3.99
N ARG A 118 2.04 10.65 -4.55
CA ARG A 118 3.42 10.22 -4.42
C ARG A 118 4.14 10.45 -5.74
N GLY A 119 5.22 11.22 -5.70
CA GLY A 119 6.07 11.47 -6.85
C GLY A 119 6.90 10.24 -7.24
N PRO A 120 7.52 10.24 -8.44
CA PRO A 120 8.42 9.18 -8.89
C PRO A 120 9.69 9.05 -8.03
N ASP A 121 10.02 10.08 -7.25
CA ASP A 121 11.09 10.08 -6.24
C ASP A 121 10.67 9.44 -4.91
N GLY A 122 9.43 8.96 -4.82
CA GLY A 122 8.85 8.34 -3.62
C GLY A 122 8.38 9.35 -2.56
N ARG A 123 8.53 10.65 -2.79
CA ARG A 123 8.11 11.70 -1.82
C ARG A 123 6.63 12.02 -1.96
N ALA A 124 5.99 12.25 -0.82
CA ALA A 124 4.61 12.74 -0.80
C ALA A 124 4.58 14.23 -1.17
N ARG A 125 3.69 14.59 -2.07
CA ARG A 125 3.36 15.96 -2.46
C ARG A 125 1.96 16.27 -1.95
N TRP A 126 1.79 17.42 -1.32
CA TRP A 126 0.53 17.83 -0.73
C TRP A 126 -0.09 18.97 -1.50
N PHE A 127 -1.42 18.96 -1.59
CA PHE A 127 -2.18 19.99 -2.27
C PHE A 127 -3.25 20.53 -1.33
N ARG A 128 -3.40 21.85 -1.35
CA ARG A 128 -4.52 22.55 -0.69
C ARG A 128 -5.84 22.17 -1.37
N PRO A 129 -6.99 22.46 -0.74
CA PRO A 129 -8.30 22.23 -1.36
C PRO A 129 -8.51 22.94 -2.71
N ASP A 130 -7.79 24.03 -2.97
CA ASP A 130 -7.79 24.77 -4.24
C ASP A 130 -6.86 24.17 -5.32
N GLY A 131 -6.15 23.08 -5.01
CA GLY A 131 -5.21 22.40 -5.90
C GLY A 131 -3.78 22.93 -5.86
N THR A 132 -3.48 23.96 -5.07
CA THR A 132 -2.12 24.51 -4.96
C THR A 132 -1.20 23.57 -4.16
N GLU A 133 -0.06 23.20 -4.73
CA GLU A 133 0.96 22.38 -4.04
C GLU A 133 1.54 23.12 -2.81
N ILE A 134 1.85 22.37 -1.76
CA ILE A 134 2.52 22.83 -0.55
C ILE A 134 3.98 22.36 -0.66
N GLU A 135 4.89 23.31 -0.79
CA GLU A 135 6.34 23.08 -0.76
C GLU A 135 6.87 22.79 0.65
#